data_AF-A0A267T509-F1
#
_entry.id   AF-A0A267T509-F1
#
_cell.length_a   1.000
_cell.length_b   1.000
_cell.length_c   1.000
_cell.angle_alpha   90.00
_cell.angle_beta   90.00
_cell.angle_gamma   90.00
#
_symmetry.space_group_name_H-M   'P 1'
#
loop_
_entity.id
_entity.type
_entity.pdbx_description
1 polymer ?
#
loop_
_entity_poly.entity_id
_entity_poly.type
_entity_poly.pdbx_seq_one_letter_code
_entity_poly.pdbx_strand_id
1 'polypeptide(L)' 'MHADLQGSLEQVHKTWWFWEHRGKALSKDQVIKILSYGLDKGYKYSDQFSNEEVDEILGWTKENEKWDLA' A
#
# COMPACT_ATOMS: atom_id res chain seq x y z
N MET A 1 -2.97 1.14 10.70
CA MET A 1 -1.62 1.53 11.19
C MET A 1 -1.57 3.04 11.05
N HIS A 2 -1.31 3.79 12.12
CA HIS A 2 -1.27 5.25 12.04
C HIS A 2 0.11 5.74 11.63
N ALA A 3 0.46 5.51 10.36
CA ALA A 3 1.72 5.93 9.78
C ALA A 3 1.53 7.23 9.01
N ASP A 4 2.36 8.22 9.31
CA ASP A 4 2.48 9.45 8.51
C ASP A 4 3.05 9.09 7.14
N LEU A 5 2.36 9.51 6.07
CA LEU A 5 2.74 9.11 4.72
C LEU A 5 4.07 9.71 4.28
N GLN A 6 4.35 10.95 4.65
CA GLN A 6 5.55 11.66 4.24
C GLN A 6 6.79 11.05 4.92
N GLY A 7 6.74 10.92 6.24
CA GLY A 7 7.81 10.29 7.02
C GLY A 7 8.01 8.82 6.65
N SER A 8 6.92 8.12 6.31
CA SER A 8 7.00 6.75 5.79
C SER A 8 7.67 6.69 4.43
N LEU A 9 7.47 7.68 3.56
CA LEU A 9 8.09 7.75 2.24
C LEU A 9 9.58 8.06 2.35
N GLU A 10 9.95 9.04 3.19
CA GLU A 10 11.35 9.38 3.47
C GLU A 10 12.13 8.19 4.07
N GLN A 11 11.47 7.45 4.96
CA GLN A 11 12.02 6.25 5.59
C GLN A 11 11.62 4.95 4.92
N VAL A 12 11.10 4.99 3.70
CA VAL A 12 10.55 3.79 3.04
C VAL A 12 11.61 2.69 2.97
N HIS A 13 12.89 3.08 2.79
CA HIS A 13 14.08 2.23 2.81
C HIS A 13 14.38 1.52 4.15
N LYS A 14 13.62 1.76 5.20
CA LYS A 14 13.72 1.08 6.50
C LYS A 14 12.41 0.48 6.94
N THR A 15 11.30 0.97 6.41
CA THR A 15 9.96 0.63 6.88
C THR A 15 9.17 -0.21 5.90
N TRP A 16 9.55 -0.32 4.61
CA TRP A 16 8.74 -0.99 3.57
C TRP A 16 8.29 -2.40 3.95
N TRP A 17 9.11 -3.15 4.69
CA TRP A 17 8.86 -4.54 5.06
C TRP A 17 7.80 -4.71 6.16
N PHE A 18 7.45 -3.63 6.87
CA PHE A 18 6.33 -3.61 7.81
C PHE A 18 4.97 -3.39 7.12
N TRP A 19 4.97 -2.98 5.85
CA TRP A 19 3.74 -2.71 5.13
C TRP A 19 3.16 -4.02 4.61
N GLU A 20 2.00 -4.37 5.12
CA GLU A 20 1.18 -5.45 4.62
C GLU A 20 -0.16 -4.91 4.14
N HIS A 21 -0.68 -5.54 3.08
CA HIS A 21 -2.03 -5.32 2.63
C HIS A 21 -2.69 -6.68 2.39
N ARG A 22 -3.90 -6.89 2.93
CA ARG A 22 -4.61 -8.18 2.85
C ARG A 22 -3.76 -9.40 3.26
N GLY A 23 -2.93 -9.25 4.30
CA GLY A 23 -2.06 -10.31 4.80
C GLY A 23 -0.86 -10.65 3.89
N LYS A 24 -0.60 -9.84 2.86
CA LYS A 24 0.57 -9.97 1.98
C LYS A 24 1.52 -8.81 2.22
N ALA A 25 2.80 -9.13 2.42
CA ALA A 25 3.85 -8.13 2.51
C ALA A 25 4.00 -7.41 1.16
N LEU A 26 4.07 -6.08 1.20
CA LEU A 26 4.23 -5.26 0.02
C LEU A 26 5.70 -5.10 -0.36
N SER A 27 5.95 -5.02 -1.66
CA SER A 27 7.26 -4.67 -2.18
C SER A 27 7.56 -3.19 -1.97
N LYS A 28 8.84 -2.83 -1.86
CA LYS A 28 9.25 -1.42 -1.68
C LYS A 28 8.63 -0.50 -2.75
N ASP A 29 8.59 -0.94 -3.99
CA ASP A 29 7.99 -0.18 -5.11
C ASP A 29 6.47 0.03 -4.91
N GLN A 30 5.77 -1.02 -4.49
CA GLN A 30 4.33 -0.97 -4.17
C GLN A 30 4.05 0.01 -3.03
N VAL A 31 4.86 -0.02 -1.97
CA VAL A 31 4.74 0.91 -0.84
C VAL A 31 5.00 2.34 -1.30
N ILE A 32 6.04 2.59 -2.09
CA ILE A 32 6.32 3.93 -2.65
C ILE A 32 5.12 4.41 -3.47
N LYS A 33 4.54 3.55 -4.30
CA LYS A 33 3.39 3.90 -5.15
C LYS A 33 2.17 4.31 -4.32
N ILE A 34 1.84 3.55 -3.27
CA ILE A 34 0.73 3.87 -2.36
C ILE A 34 1.00 5.20 -1.64
N LEU A 35 2.18 5.35 -1.03
CA LEU A 35 2.54 6.54 -0.27
C LEU A 35 2.51 7.80 -1.13
N SER A 36 3.11 7.76 -2.32
CA SER A 36 3.10 8.87 -3.27
C SER A 36 1.69 9.21 -3.73
N TYR A 37 0.85 8.21 -4.01
CA TYR A 37 -0.55 8.43 -4.40
C TYR A 37 -1.35 9.11 -3.27
N GLY A 38 -1.18 8.68 -2.02
CA GLY A 38 -1.86 9.31 -0.89
C GLY A 38 -1.43 10.76 -0.68
N LEU A 39 -0.13 11.04 -0.79
CA LEU A 39 0.39 12.41 -0.67
C LEU A 39 -0.14 13.32 -1.78
N ASP A 40 -0.20 12.83 -3.03
CA ASP A 40 -0.78 13.56 -4.17
C ASP A 40 -2.26 13.88 -3.94
N LYS A 41 -3.01 12.92 -3.38
CA LYS A 41 -4.42 13.08 -3.02
C LYS A 41 -4.65 13.97 -1.79
N GLY A 42 -3.59 14.35 -1.07
CA GLY A 42 -3.67 15.18 0.13
C GLY A 42 -3.92 14.41 1.44
N TYR A 43 -3.71 13.10 1.44
CA TYR A 43 -3.72 12.29 2.65
C TYR A 43 -2.47 12.54 3.48
N LYS A 44 -2.64 12.45 4.80
CA LYS A 44 -1.55 12.56 5.78
C LYS A 44 -1.22 11.22 6.41
N TYR A 45 -2.22 10.35 6.58
CA TYR A 45 -2.08 9.09 7.30
C TYR A 45 -2.55 7.90 6.47
N SER A 46 -1.92 6.74 6.69
CA SER A 46 -2.28 5.49 6.01
C SER A 46 -3.67 4.97 6.35
N ASP A 47 -4.27 5.34 7.49
CA ASP A 47 -5.65 4.96 7.81
C ASP A 47 -6.69 5.70 6.96
N GLN A 48 -6.28 6.70 6.16
CA GLN A 48 -7.17 7.38 5.21
C GLN A 48 -7.38 6.58 3.91
N PHE A 49 -6.53 5.58 3.66
CA PHE A 49 -6.74 4.69 2.53
C PHE A 49 -7.85 3.69 2.83
N SER A 50 -8.77 3.54 1.89
CA SER A 50 -9.68 2.40 1.88
C SER A 50 -8.99 1.19 1.26
N ASN A 51 -9.36 -0.02 1.68
CA ASN A 51 -8.75 -1.24 1.13
C ASN A 51 -8.90 -1.29 -0.40
N GLU A 52 -10.10 -0.97 -0.90
CA GLU A 52 -10.41 -0.93 -2.33
C GLU A 52 -9.49 0.02 -3.10
N GLU A 53 -9.17 1.16 -2.53
CA GLU A 53 -8.28 2.15 -3.15
C GLU A 53 -6.83 1.63 -3.23
N VAL A 54 -6.35 0.96 -2.17
CA VAL A 54 -5.04 0.30 -2.20
C VAL A 54 -5.02 -0.82 -3.23
N ASP A 55 -6.08 -1.61 -3.32
CA ASP A 55 -6.22 -2.66 -4.33
C ASP A 55 -6.18 -2.08 -5.75
N GLU A 56 -6.85 -0.97 -6.03
CA GLU A 56 -6.80 -0.28 -7.32
C GLU A 56 -5.40 0.23 -7.66
N ILE A 57 -4.70 0.84 -6.70
CA ILE A 57 -3.31 1.33 -6.88
C ILE A 57 -2.37 0.17 -7.21
N LEU A 58 -2.55 -0.97 -6.52
CA LEU A 58 -1.74 -2.17 -6.69
C LEU A 58 -2.16 -3.04 -7.89
N GLY A 59 -3.32 -2.77 -8.49
CA GLY A 59 -3.90 -3.64 -9.52
C GLY A 59 -4.33 -5.01 -8.98
N TRP A 60 -4.60 -5.10 -7.67
CA TRP A 60 -5.11 -6.29 -7.01
C TRP A 60 -6.63 -6.34 -7.16
N THR A 61 -7.09 -6.47 -8.40
CA THR A 61 -8.51 -6.71 -8.66
C THR A 61 -8.85 -8.16 -8.31
N LYS A 62 -10.09 -8.39 -7.86
CA LYS A 62 -10.66 -9.73 -7.64
C LYS A 62 -10.52 -10.67 -8.85
N GLU A 63 -10.23 -10.12 -10.04
CA GLU A 63 -10.05 -10.89 -11.28
C GLU A 63 -8.71 -11.66 -11.32
N ASN A 64 -7.72 -11.26 -10.51
CA ASN A 64 -6.45 -11.99 -10.36
C ASN A 64 -6.46 -13.03 -9.22
N GLU A 65 -7.59 -13.21 -8.52
CA GLU A 65 -7.82 -14.33 -7.60
C GLU A 65 -8.20 -15.61 -8.37
N LYS A 66 -7.38 -16.03 -9.34
CA LYS A 66 -7.25 -17.47 -9.60
C LYS A 66 -6.52 -18.05 -8.40
N TRP A 67 -7.28 -18.28 -7.34
CA TRP A 67 -6.84 -19.17 -6.27
C TRP A 67 -6.42 -20.47 -6.93
N ASP A 68 -5.18 -20.85 -6.65
CA ASP A 68 -4.55 -22.11 -6.98
C ASP A 68 -5.53 -23.26 -6.68
N LEU A 69 -6.28 -23.69 -7.71
CA LEU A 69 -6.96 -24.96 -7.78
C LEU A 69 -6.11 -25.82 -8.71
N ALA A 70 -5.00 -26.33 -8.19
CA ALA A 70 -4.22 -27.40 -8.80
C ALA A 70 -3.61 -28.29 -7.72
#